data_AF-A0A7Y3FMB5-F1
#
_entry.id   AF-A0A7Y3FMB5-F1
#
_cell.length_a   1.000
_cell.length_b   1.000
_cell.length_c   1.000
_cell.angle_alpha   90.00
_cell.angle_beta   90.00
_cell.angle_gamma   90.00
#
_symmetry.space_group_name_H-M   'P 1'
#
loop_
_entity.id
_entity.type
_entity.pdbx_description
1 polymer ?
#
loop_
_entity_poly.entity_id
_entity_poly.type
_entity_poly.pdbx_seq_one_letter_code
_entity_poly.pdbx_strand_id
1 'polypeptide(L)'
;LRIGEFDVLVGINLLREGLDLPEVSLVAILDADKEGFLRSSTSLIQTIGRAARNVNGQVVMYADKVTDSMQYAINETNRRRATQEAYNQEHGIDPVSVRKNISDILELVGSGDSVERRRREEREPLELPADDLRRLIQSLEDEMHEAARELRFEYAARIRDEVDDLKRELREMVAATG
;
A
#
# COMPACT_ATOMS: atom_id res chain seq x y z
N LEU A 1 -5.11 -4.94 0.86
CA LEU A 1 -4.10 -4.80 1.92
C LEU A 1 -3.71 -3.34 2.18
N ARG A 2 -3.16 -2.59 1.20
CA ARG A 2 -2.74 -1.18 1.44
C ARG A 2 -3.85 -0.12 1.54
N ILE A 3 -5.06 -0.39 1.01
CA ILE A 3 -6.24 0.49 1.14
C ILE A 3 -7.25 -0.08 2.18
N GLY A 4 -6.90 -1.15 2.91
CA GLY A 4 -7.82 -1.80 3.86
C GLY A 4 -8.98 -2.58 3.24
N GLU A 5 -9.12 -2.60 1.91
CA GLU A 5 -10.21 -3.28 1.19
C GLU A 5 -10.06 -4.82 1.15
N PHE A 6 -8.88 -5.35 1.49
CA PHE A 6 -8.60 -6.79 1.50
C PHE A 6 -7.64 -7.14 2.63
N ASP A 7 -8.02 -8.11 3.47
CA ASP A 7 -7.24 -8.62 4.61
C ASP A 7 -6.31 -9.79 4.23
N VAL A 8 -6.59 -10.48 3.13
CA VAL A 8 -5.83 -11.67 2.70
C VAL A 8 -5.53 -11.60 1.21
N LEU A 9 -4.30 -11.93 0.85
CA LEU A 9 -3.86 -12.09 -0.54
C LEU A 9 -3.39 -13.52 -0.75
N VAL A 10 -3.99 -14.22 -1.72
CA VAL A 10 -3.63 -15.59 -2.10
C VAL A 10 -2.97 -15.58 -3.47
N GLY A 11 -1.82 -16.22 -3.61
CA GLY A 11 -1.10 -16.29 -4.89
C GLY A 11 -0.10 -17.42 -4.95
N ILE A 12 0.15 -17.91 -6.16
CA ILE A 12 1.07 -19.03 -6.43
C ILE A 12 2.53 -18.57 -6.37
N ASN A 13 2.80 -17.35 -6.83
CA ASN A 13 4.11 -16.74 -6.81
C ASN A 13 4.01 -15.29 -6.32
N LEU A 14 4.19 -15.11 -5.01
CA LEU A 14 4.24 -13.79 -4.37
C LEU A 14 5.64 -13.13 -4.50
N LEU A 15 6.53 -13.72 -5.31
CA LEU A 15 7.92 -13.26 -5.48
C LEU A 15 8.08 -12.13 -6.49
N ARG A 16 7.02 -11.43 -6.89
CA ARG A 16 7.20 -10.25 -7.75
C ARG A 16 8.05 -9.21 -7.03
N GLU A 17 9.04 -8.68 -7.74
CA GLU A 17 9.78 -7.49 -7.34
C GLU A 17 8.77 -6.38 -7.02
N GLY A 18 8.90 -5.76 -5.84
CA GLY A 18 8.02 -4.66 -5.42
C GLY A 18 6.89 -4.98 -4.43
N LEU A 19 6.65 -6.26 -4.08
CA LEU A 19 5.69 -6.63 -3.03
C LEU A 19 6.28 -6.40 -1.61
N ASP A 20 6.44 -5.14 -1.26
CA ASP A 20 6.92 -4.65 0.04
C ASP A 20 5.71 -4.28 0.92
N LEU A 21 5.20 -5.20 1.75
CA LEU A 21 3.99 -4.95 2.56
C LEU A 21 4.34 -4.92 4.06
N PRO A 22 4.67 -3.76 4.63
CA PRO A 22 4.95 -3.64 6.07
C PRO A 22 3.73 -3.99 6.96
N GLU A 23 2.53 -3.97 6.39
CA GLU A 23 1.28 -4.31 7.05
C GLU A 23 1.07 -5.83 7.22
N VAL A 24 1.83 -6.65 6.49
CA VAL A 24 1.69 -8.12 6.54
C VAL A 24 2.38 -8.67 7.78
N SER A 25 1.58 -9.18 8.72
CA SER A 25 2.06 -9.86 9.93
C SER A 25 2.14 -11.38 9.77
N LEU A 26 1.45 -11.98 8.79
CA LEU A 26 1.42 -13.43 8.61
C LEU A 26 1.61 -13.82 7.14
N VAL A 27 2.52 -14.75 6.91
CA VAL A 27 2.69 -15.44 5.61
C VAL A 27 2.44 -16.93 5.81
N ALA A 28 1.43 -17.46 5.11
CA ALA A 28 1.14 -18.89 5.09
C ALA A 28 1.63 -19.53 3.79
N ILE A 29 2.48 -20.55 3.89
CA ILE A 29 2.98 -21.34 2.76
C ILE A 29 2.29 -22.69 2.80
N LEU A 30 1.32 -22.88 1.92
CA LEU A 30 0.66 -24.17 1.71
C LEU A 30 1.58 -25.11 0.91
N ASP A 31 1.49 -26.41 1.16
CA ASP A 31 2.28 -27.43 0.45
C ASP A 31 3.78 -27.11 0.44
N ALA A 32 4.32 -26.76 1.62
CA ALA A 32 5.71 -26.31 1.75
C ALA A 32 6.74 -27.43 1.46
N ASP A 33 6.32 -28.69 1.57
CA ASP A 33 7.17 -29.87 1.32
C ASP A 33 7.12 -30.39 -0.13
N LYS A 34 6.34 -29.75 -1.00
CA LYS A 34 6.26 -30.10 -2.43
C LYS A 34 7.41 -29.44 -3.17
N GLU A 35 8.53 -30.16 -3.23
CA GLU A 35 9.74 -29.67 -3.88
C GLU A 35 9.52 -29.30 -5.35
N GLY A 36 10.27 -28.30 -5.81
CA GLY A 36 10.12 -27.68 -7.12
C GLY A 36 10.55 -26.22 -7.07
N PHE A 37 10.38 -25.51 -8.17
CA PHE A 37 10.84 -24.11 -8.30
C PHE A 37 10.32 -23.22 -7.15
N LEU A 38 9.01 -23.26 -6.87
CA LEU A 38 8.35 -22.42 -5.87
C LEU A 38 8.66 -22.79 -4.40
N ARG A 39 9.30 -23.94 -4.16
CA ARG A 39 9.65 -24.45 -2.82
C ARG A 39 11.14 -24.73 -2.69
N SER A 40 11.94 -24.20 -3.62
CA SER A 40 13.39 -24.17 -3.48
C SER A 40 13.81 -23.32 -2.27
N SER A 41 15.00 -23.58 -1.72
CA SER A 41 15.55 -22.82 -0.60
C SER A 41 15.50 -21.31 -0.81
N THR A 42 15.81 -20.84 -2.02
CA THR A 42 15.80 -19.41 -2.38
C THR A 42 14.37 -18.85 -2.40
N SER A 43 13.42 -19.55 -3.01
CA SER A 43 12.01 -19.13 -3.04
C SER A 43 11.38 -19.10 -1.65
N LEU A 44 11.69 -20.09 -0.79
CA LEU A 44 11.22 -20.11 0.59
C LEU A 44 11.77 -18.91 1.39
N ILE A 45 13.07 -18.64 1.30
CA ILE A 45 13.69 -17.48 1.97
C ILE A 45 13.06 -16.16 1.52
N GLN A 46 12.84 -16.00 0.20
CA GLN A 46 12.22 -14.78 -0.32
C GLN A 46 10.75 -14.64 0.11
N THR A 47 10.03 -15.75 0.24
CA THR A 47 8.64 -15.77 0.74
C THR A 47 8.59 -15.42 2.22
N ILE A 48 9.48 -16.00 3.03
CA ILE A 48 9.64 -15.66 4.46
C ILE A 48 9.93 -14.17 4.64
N GLY A 49 10.79 -13.60 3.78
CA GLY A 49 11.19 -12.21 3.83
C GLY A 49 10.03 -11.21 3.69
N ARG A 50 8.86 -11.64 3.21
CA ARG A 50 7.66 -10.79 3.11
C ARG A 50 7.08 -10.44 4.49
N ALA A 51 7.22 -11.32 5.48
CA ALA A 51 6.81 -11.05 6.87
C ALA A 51 7.84 -10.21 7.65
N ALA A 52 9.08 -10.09 7.17
CA ALA A 52 10.19 -9.53 7.94
C ALA A 52 10.10 -8.00 8.17
N ARG A 53 9.13 -7.32 7.57
CA ARG A 53 8.95 -5.86 7.70
C ARG A 53 7.97 -5.45 8.80
N ASN A 54 7.33 -6.44 9.42
CA ASN A 54 6.44 -6.28 10.54
C ASN A 54 7.09 -6.86 11.80
N VAL A 55 6.98 -6.15 12.93
CA VAL A 55 7.54 -6.63 14.21
C VAL A 55 6.88 -7.92 14.69
N ASN A 56 5.61 -8.13 14.32
CA ASN A 56 4.86 -9.35 14.60
C ASN A 56 4.89 -10.31 13.41
N GLY A 57 5.85 -10.16 12.50
CA GLY A 57 6.00 -10.97 11.30
C GLY A 57 6.19 -12.45 11.62
N GLN A 58 5.25 -13.27 11.19
CA GLN A 58 5.24 -14.72 11.37
C GLN A 58 5.09 -15.44 10.03
N VAL A 59 5.69 -16.63 9.94
CA VAL A 59 5.57 -17.51 8.78
C VAL A 59 5.13 -18.88 9.24
N VAL A 60 4.07 -19.40 8.62
CA VAL A 60 3.55 -20.74 8.86
C VAL A 60 3.76 -21.56 7.60
N MET A 61 4.48 -22.67 7.70
CA MET A 61 4.69 -23.62 6.60
C MET A 61 3.85 -24.86 6.87
N TYR A 62 2.86 -25.13 6.00
CA TYR A 62 2.07 -26.34 6.05
C TYR A 62 2.74 -27.42 5.22
N ALA A 63 3.12 -28.53 5.87
CA ALA A 63 3.88 -29.62 5.27
C ALA A 63 3.67 -30.91 6.06
N ASP A 64 3.78 -32.05 5.39
CA ASP A 64 3.78 -33.36 6.04
C ASP A 64 5.17 -33.72 6.59
N LYS A 65 6.23 -33.23 5.93
CA LYS A 65 7.63 -33.43 6.32
C LYS A 65 8.47 -32.18 6.13
N VAL A 66 9.57 -32.06 6.88
CA VAL A 66 10.57 -31.01 6.66
C VAL A 66 11.52 -31.47 5.55
N THR A 67 11.58 -30.74 4.44
CA THR A 67 12.53 -30.99 3.34
C THR A 67 13.86 -30.29 3.58
N ASP A 68 14.90 -30.64 2.82
CA ASP A 68 16.21 -29.98 2.92
C ASP A 68 16.12 -28.49 2.58
N SER A 69 15.28 -28.13 1.60
CA SER A 69 15.01 -26.73 1.24
C SER A 69 14.36 -25.96 2.38
N MET A 70 13.37 -26.57 3.06
CA MET A 70 12.74 -25.98 4.25
C MET A 70 13.73 -25.84 5.39
N GLN A 71 14.48 -26.90 5.70
CA GLN A 71 15.45 -26.90 6.79
C GLN A 71 16.50 -25.81 6.58
N TYR A 72 17.02 -25.67 5.36
CA TYR A 72 17.96 -24.60 5.01
C TYR A 72 17.34 -23.21 5.22
N ALA A 73 16.12 -22.98 4.71
CA ALA A 73 15.44 -21.70 4.82
C ALA A 73 15.14 -21.33 6.28
N ILE A 74 14.69 -22.29 7.09
CA ILE A 74 14.44 -22.12 8.53
C ILE A 74 15.74 -21.79 9.27
N ASN A 75 16.80 -22.55 9.02
CA ASN A 75 18.10 -22.33 9.66
C ASN A 75 18.69 -20.96 9.33
N GLU A 76 18.65 -20.56 8.05
CA GLU A 76 19.16 -19.26 7.63
C GLU A 76 18.33 -18.11 8.23
N THR A 77 17.01 -18.28 8.31
CA THR A 77 16.12 -17.29 8.95
C THR A 77 16.45 -17.13 10.44
N ASN A 78 16.58 -18.24 11.17
CA ASN A 78 16.88 -18.22 12.60
C ASN A 78 18.29 -17.67 12.87
N ARG A 79 19.28 -18.02 12.04
CA ARG A 79 20.63 -17.46 12.13
C ARG A 79 20.62 -15.93 12.00
N ARG A 80 19.92 -15.41 10.99
CA ARG A 80 19.80 -13.95 10.78
C ARG A 80 19.08 -13.27 11.93
N ARG A 81 17.96 -13.84 12.39
CA ARG A 81 17.19 -13.31 13.53
C ARG A 81 18.05 -13.22 14.79
N ALA A 82 18.79 -14.28 15.12
CA ALA A 82 19.66 -14.28 16.30
C ALA A 82 20.75 -13.20 16.23
N THR A 83 21.35 -12.99 15.05
CA THR A 83 22.31 -11.88 14.85
C THR A 83 21.66 -10.51 15.03
N GLN A 84 20.44 -10.32 14.52
CA GLN A 84 19.70 -9.06 14.65
C GLN A 84 19.29 -8.78 16.09
N GLU A 85 18.82 -9.79 16.82
CA GLU A 85 18.44 -9.68 18.23
C GLU A 85 19.65 -9.33 19.10
N ALA A 86 20.79 -9.99 18.89
CA ALA A 86 22.02 -9.68 19.59
C ALA A 86 22.49 -8.23 19.32
N TYR A 87 22.47 -7.81 18.06
CA TYR A 87 22.81 -6.44 17.67
C TYR A 87 21.87 -5.42 18.32
N ASN A 88 20.57 -5.68 18.31
CA ASN A 88 19.56 -4.80 18.90
C ASN A 88 19.75 -4.67 20.42
N GLN A 89 20.01 -5.78 21.11
CA GLN A 89 20.28 -5.77 22.56
C GLN A 89 21.55 -4.98 22.90
N GLU A 90 22.62 -5.17 22.14
CA GLU A 90 23.89 -4.47 22.36
C GLU A 90 23.75 -2.95 22.16
N HIS A 91 22.89 -2.53 21.22
CA HIS A 91 22.71 -1.12 20.85
C HIS A 91 21.46 -0.46 21.46
N GLY A 92 20.68 -1.19 22.27
CA GLY A 92 19.43 -0.68 22.84
C GLY A 92 18.37 -0.31 21.79
N ILE A 93 18.30 -1.05 20.69
CA ILE A 93 17.35 -0.80 19.60
C ILE A 93 16.08 -1.61 19.84
N ASP A 94 14.96 -0.91 20.02
CA ASP A 94 13.64 -1.53 20.05
C ASP A 94 13.10 -1.72 18.61
N PRO A 95 12.76 -2.94 18.19
CA PRO A 95 12.19 -3.17 16.86
C PRO A 95 10.86 -2.43 16.69
N VAL A 96 10.79 -1.57 15.69
CA VAL A 96 9.56 -0.87 15.31
C VAL A 96 9.14 -1.27 13.90
N SER A 97 7.84 -1.43 13.68
CA SER A 97 7.34 -1.73 12.33
C SER A 97 7.50 -0.48 11.48
N VAL A 98 7.97 -0.66 10.25
CA VAL A 98 8.12 0.45 9.31
C VAL A 98 6.73 0.92 8.90
N ARG A 99 6.24 1.99 9.53
CA ARG A 99 5.07 2.73 9.05
C ARG A 99 5.53 3.60 7.90
N LYS A 100 5.37 3.14 6.67
CA LYS A 100 5.40 4.05 5.53
C LYS A 100 4.06 4.80 5.53
N ASN A 101 4.10 6.09 5.84
CA ASN A 101 2.95 6.93 5.54
C ASN A 101 2.75 6.86 4.02
N ILE A 102 1.53 6.53 3.59
CA ILE A 102 1.15 6.51 2.17
C ILE A 102 1.47 7.87 1.51
N SER A 103 1.58 8.92 2.32
CA SER A 103 1.98 10.30 2.01
C SER A 103 3.40 10.46 1.46
N ASP A 104 4.38 9.63 1.87
CA ASP A 104 5.80 9.88 1.56
C ASP A 104 6.17 9.54 0.10
N ILE A 105 5.32 8.77 -0.60
CA ILE A 105 5.46 8.51 -2.04
C ILE A 105 4.98 9.73 -2.86
N LEU A 106 4.05 10.53 -2.33
CA LEU A 106 3.57 11.76 -2.97
C LEU A 106 4.57 12.92 -2.81
N GLU A 107 5.25 13.01 -1.67
CA GLU A 107 6.26 14.07 -1.44
C GLU A 107 7.52 13.90 -2.32
N LEU A 108 7.92 12.67 -2.64
CA LEU A 108 9.07 12.42 -3.53
C LEU A 108 8.79 12.81 -5.01
N VAL A 109 7.52 12.99 -5.37
CA VAL A 109 7.07 13.38 -6.72
C VAL A 109 6.64 14.86 -6.77
N GLY A 110 6.49 15.52 -5.61
CA GLY A 110 6.00 16.89 -5.47
C GLY A 110 7.05 18.00 -5.48
N SER A 111 8.26 17.75 -5.98
CA SER A 111 9.27 18.80 -6.18
C SER A 111 9.09 19.44 -7.55
N GLY A 112 8.02 20.23 -7.72
CA GLY A 112 7.74 20.94 -8.95
C GLY A 112 6.73 22.05 -8.74
N ASP A 113 7.24 23.28 -8.68
CA ASP A 113 6.56 24.55 -8.86
C ASP A 113 5.61 25.05 -7.75
N SER A 114 6.25 25.81 -6.86
CA SER A 114 5.78 27.11 -6.38
C SER A 114 4.90 27.86 -7.37
N VAL A 115 3.63 28.08 -7.02
CA VAL A 115 2.83 29.19 -7.57
C VAL A 115 2.19 29.98 -6.44
N GLU A 116 2.34 31.28 -6.59
CA GLU A 116 2.26 32.33 -5.59
C GLU A 116 0.87 32.55 -5.01
N ARG A 117 0.84 32.84 -3.71
CA ARG A 117 -0.23 33.60 -3.08
C ARG A 117 -0.27 35.01 -3.68
N ARG A 118 -1.36 35.38 -4.39
CA ARG A 118 -1.82 36.78 -4.47
C ARG A 118 -3.30 36.95 -4.92
N ARG A 119 -4.13 37.33 -3.95
CA ARG A 119 -5.29 38.26 -3.93
C ARG A 119 -6.24 38.41 -5.14
N ARG A 120 -7.55 38.27 -4.86
CA ARG A 120 -8.64 39.27 -5.10
C ARG A 120 -9.89 38.82 -4.33
N GLU A 121 -10.30 39.48 -3.24
CA GLU A 121 -11.21 40.65 -3.16
C GLU A 121 -12.57 40.50 -3.88
N GLU A 122 -13.61 40.41 -3.05
CA GLU A 122 -15.02 40.82 -3.20
C GLU A 122 -15.85 40.27 -4.37
N ARG A 123 -16.85 39.43 -4.02
CA ARG A 123 -18.27 39.54 -4.43
C ARG A 123 -19.10 38.43 -3.76
N GLU A 124 -20.04 38.81 -2.90
CA GLU A 124 -21.33 38.11 -2.81
C GLU A 124 -22.19 38.57 -4.01
N PRO A 125 -22.98 37.69 -4.64
CA PRO A 125 -24.10 36.97 -4.03
C PRO A 125 -23.84 35.46 -3.98
N LEU A 126 -24.47 34.79 -3.01
CA LEU A 126 -24.57 33.33 -2.88
C LEU A 126 -25.04 32.68 -4.20
N GLU A 127 -24.13 32.39 -5.11
CA GLU A 127 -24.34 31.41 -6.17
C GLU A 127 -24.31 30.03 -5.51
N LEU A 128 -25.31 29.22 -5.85
CA LEU A 128 -25.74 28.08 -5.06
C LEU A 128 -24.59 27.10 -4.78
N PRO A 129 -24.50 26.50 -3.58
CA PRO A 129 -23.50 25.46 -3.24
C PRO A 129 -23.33 24.36 -4.30
N ALA A 130 -24.36 24.12 -5.11
CA ALA A 130 -24.33 23.20 -6.25
C ALA A 130 -23.42 23.64 -7.41
N ASP A 131 -23.29 24.93 -7.70
CA ASP A 131 -22.45 25.41 -8.81
C ASP A 131 -20.96 25.41 -8.44
N ASP A 132 -20.62 25.70 -7.18
CA ASP A 132 -19.26 25.53 -6.69
C ASP A 132 -18.85 24.05 -6.64
N LEU A 133 -19.78 23.16 -6.26
CA LEU A 133 -19.56 21.72 -6.30
C LEU A 133 -19.36 21.21 -7.74
N ARG A 134 -20.08 21.75 -8.73
CA ARG A 134 -19.86 21.44 -10.16
C ARG A 134 -18.48 21.87 -10.64
N ARG A 135 -18.01 23.06 -10.24
CA ARG A 135 -16.66 23.55 -10.59
C ARG A 135 -15.57 22.68 -9.97
N LEU A 136 -15.76 22.26 -8.71
CA LEU A 136 -14.85 21.35 -8.04
C LEU A 136 -14.77 19.99 -8.74
N ILE A 137 -15.93 19.39 -9.07
CA ILE A 137 -16.00 18.13 -9.84
C ILE A 137 -15.23 18.25 -11.16
N GLN A 138 -15.44 19.33 -11.92
CA GLN A 138 -14.75 19.54 -13.19
C GLN A 138 -13.23 19.61 -13.01
N SER A 139 -12.75 20.32 -11.97
CA SER A 139 -11.31 20.41 -11.69
C SER A 139 -10.68 19.07 -11.33
N LEU A 140 -11.39 18.24 -10.57
CA LEU A 140 -10.96 16.90 -10.20
C LEU A 140 -10.99 15.94 -11.40
N GLU A 141 -11.97 16.06 -12.30
CA GLU A 141 -12.00 15.29 -13.54
C GLU A 141 -10.80 15.60 -14.45
N ASP A 142 -10.44 16.88 -14.57
CA ASP A 142 -9.28 17.30 -15.35
C ASP A 142 -7.97 16.74 -14.75
N GLU A 143 -7.83 16.81 -13.42
CA GLU A 143 -6.70 16.25 -12.67
C GLU A 143 -6.62 14.72 -12.79
N MET A 144 -7.76 14.03 -12.72
CA MET A 144 -7.85 12.58 -12.95
C MET A 144 -7.38 12.19 -14.36
N HIS A 145 -7.80 12.95 -15.37
CA HIS A 145 -7.41 12.70 -16.77
C HIS A 145 -5.92 12.98 -17.01
N GLU A 146 -5.35 13.96 -16.32
CA GLU A 146 -3.91 14.21 -16.34
C GLU A 146 -3.14 13.08 -15.65
N ALA A 147 -3.58 12.65 -14.47
CA ALA A 147 -3.02 11.50 -13.77
C ALA A 147 -3.05 10.21 -14.61
N ALA A 148 -4.13 9.98 -15.35
CA ALA A 148 -4.24 8.84 -16.27
C ALA A 148 -3.27 8.95 -17.45
N ARG A 149 -3.09 10.15 -18.02
CA ARG A 149 -2.10 10.42 -19.09
C ARG A 149 -0.67 10.18 -18.60
N GLU A 150 -0.39 10.48 -17.33
CA GLU A 150 0.90 10.24 -16.69
C GLU A 150 1.07 8.81 -16.16
N LEU A 151 0.15 7.88 -16.48
CA LEU A 151 0.17 6.49 -16.02
C LEU A 151 0.09 6.31 -14.49
N ARG A 152 -0.39 7.34 -13.77
CA ARG A 152 -0.63 7.32 -12.32
C ARG A 152 -2.02 6.73 -12.01
N PHE A 153 -2.24 5.48 -12.41
CA PHE A 153 -3.58 4.87 -12.40
C PHE A 153 -4.22 4.76 -11.00
N GLU A 154 -3.42 4.52 -9.96
CA GLU A 154 -3.93 4.49 -8.57
C GLU A 154 -4.40 5.87 -8.10
N TYR A 155 -3.74 6.94 -8.55
CA TYR A 155 -4.15 8.31 -8.23
C TYR A 155 -5.41 8.71 -9.00
N ALA A 156 -5.45 8.39 -10.30
CA ALA A 156 -6.65 8.59 -11.12
C ALA A 156 -7.85 7.80 -10.57
N ALA A 157 -7.66 6.57 -10.08
CA ALA A 157 -8.72 5.77 -9.47
C ALA A 157 -9.27 6.42 -8.19
N ARG A 158 -8.40 6.97 -7.34
CA ARG A 158 -8.83 7.69 -6.13
C ARG A 158 -9.64 8.94 -6.46
N ILE A 159 -9.16 9.76 -7.41
CA ILE A 159 -9.87 10.97 -7.81
C ILE A 159 -11.21 10.61 -8.46
N ARG A 160 -11.28 9.52 -9.24
CA ARG A 160 -12.54 9.02 -9.80
C ARG A 160 -13.57 8.73 -8.72
N ASP A 161 -13.17 7.99 -7.67
CA ASP A 161 -14.08 7.60 -6.60
C ASP A 161 -14.57 8.84 -5.82
N GLU A 162 -13.70 9.82 -5.60
CA GLU A 162 -14.05 11.11 -4.98
C GLU A 162 -14.99 11.94 -5.87
N VAL A 163 -14.76 11.98 -7.18
CA VAL A 163 -15.67 12.61 -8.16
C VAL A 163 -17.04 11.94 -8.16
N ASP A 164 -17.11 10.62 -8.07
CA ASP A 164 -18.37 9.87 -8.05
C ASP A 164 -19.19 10.17 -6.79
N ASP A 165 -18.52 10.33 -5.65
CA ASP A 165 -19.14 10.72 -4.38
C ASP A 165 -19.69 12.15 -4.45
N LEU A 166 -18.90 13.12 -4.94
CA LEU A 166 -19.33 14.50 -5.12
C LEU A 166 -20.48 14.64 -6.14
N LYS A 167 -20.47 13.83 -7.21
CA LYS A 167 -21.58 13.77 -8.18
C LYS A 167 -22.86 13.18 -7.59
N ARG A 168 -22.75 12.28 -6.60
CA ARG A 168 -23.92 11.77 -5.87
C ARG A 168 -24.49 12.85 -4.96
N GLU A 169 -23.64 13.52 -4.19
CA GLU A 169 -24.04 14.66 -3.34
C GLU A 169 -24.69 15.78 -4.16
N LEU A 170 -24.11 16.14 -5.31
CA LEU A 170 -24.69 17.13 -6.21
C LEU A 170 -26.08 16.74 -6.72
N ARG A 171 -26.30 15.45 -7.04
CA ARG A 171 -27.61 14.95 -7.46
C ARG A 171 -28.65 15.04 -6.34
N GLU A 172 -28.26 14.73 -5.11
CA GLU A 172 -29.11 14.84 -3.92
C GLU A 172 -29.47 16.31 -3.63
N MET A 173 -28.51 17.23 -3.74
CA MET A 173 -28.74 18.66 -3.56
C MET A 173 -29.67 19.25 -4.61
N VAL A 174 -29.49 18.86 -5.88
CA VAL A 174 -30.36 19.31 -6.98
C VAL A 174 -31.77 18.74 -6.82
N ALA A 175 -31.91 17.49 -6.36
CA ALA A 175 -33.20 16.87 -6.10
C ALA A 175 -33.92 17.46 -4.87
N ALA A 176 -33.20 17.99 -3.89
CA ALA A 176 -33.76 18.66 -2.71
C ALA A 176 -34.17 20.12 -2.96
N THR A 177 -33.66 20.73 -4.04
CA THR A 177 -33.90 22.14 -4.40
C THR A 177 -34.90 22.32 -5.54
N GLY A 178 -35.31 21.23 -6.21
CA GLY A 178 -36.33 21.21 -7.28
C GLY A 178 -37.69 20.72 -6.79
#